data_AF-A0A9P4YLV4-F1
#
_entry.id   AF-A0A9P4YLV4-F1
#
_cell.length_a   1.000
_cell.length_b   1.000
_cell.length_c   1.000
_cell.angle_alpha   90.00
_cell.angle_beta   90.00
_cell.angle_gamma   90.00
#
_symmetry.space_group_name_H-M   'P 1'
#
loop_
_entity.id
_entity.type
_entity.pdbx_description
1 polymer ?
#
loop_
_entity_poly.entity_id
_entity_poly.type
_entity_poly.pdbx_seq_one_letter_code
_entity_poly.pdbx_strand_id
1 'polypeptide(L)'
;MDPAEKPPNSLPSYHEYHTEPTMMSTDYPPTERTMVEAMVEEPTFDTEQRARKGFSVWRVLGERQINMIAFSGTIGNGLFLGSGRSLAGAGPGGAVLCYLLMATVISSVISCLGEMTALMPVNAPVMEFPRRFVDRGVGFAVGWVYWFAYAVLAADQLVAVTNSVRFRYDDGKTFLHWETGENVHPAVWISLFLFLVTMINMLPVKYYGELEYLFGSIKLSFITMIIVMMVVLDTMQPRSNAYYKDPVGTKYWDQPFSFICRDYKVRGEDNTVQMEIKGTMGSFLGMWTTIINVIFSYVGMDIVAATAAESKSLADSESMKMAARKINLRVITLYTLAMLTASFLVPRNHPFLNGKAQSVGSSSVFVIAVVEAGLPAVAHFFNAMYVFSAFTCAINSMYVASRVLHTLALREQTGPRWLTRRLQECHLGVPLRTVFATAGLMMIAYMGPTGGPGQRLGELATNCTVSCLIVYTAICGTYLCFYRTLDKAKTLGNTSQAQSGCYERDHPRYPYKSHGQWLKGAYGLFSCLILIIFNGVGAFLETPFNVRHFLAAYIGVPVFFLLVIGYKFKKHGFHFSRWGPERSNDLQNTVQVTSKTRKGRLEFPDDGFTAENGKTFVKWIWTWMK
;
A
#
# COMPACT_ATOMS: atom_id res chain seq x y z
N MET A 1 -14.72 -42.96 -70.64
CA MET A 1 -15.74 -42.33 -69.79
C MET A 1 -15.26 -40.92 -69.51
N ASP A 2 -16.05 -39.92 -69.87
CA ASP A 2 -15.86 -38.51 -69.47
C ASP A 2 -16.07 -38.33 -67.94
N PRO A 3 -15.68 -37.18 -67.33
CA PRO A 3 -14.41 -36.47 -67.45
C PRO A 3 -13.89 -36.14 -66.01
N ALA A 4 -13.03 -35.19 -65.65
CA ALA A 4 -12.22 -34.16 -66.33
C ALA A 4 -10.96 -33.86 -65.48
N GLU A 5 -9.95 -33.20 -66.06
CA GLU A 5 -8.87 -32.52 -65.32
C GLU A 5 -8.93 -31.00 -65.54
N LYS A 6 -8.59 -30.20 -64.50
CA LYS A 6 -7.54 -29.16 -64.59
C LYS A 6 -7.18 -28.55 -63.21
N PRO A 7 -5.95 -27.99 -63.02
CA PRO A 7 -5.37 -27.79 -61.70
C PRO A 7 -5.16 -26.28 -61.34
N PRO A 8 -4.20 -25.91 -60.46
CA PRO A 8 -4.47 -25.19 -59.20
C PRO A 8 -4.34 -23.65 -59.29
N ASN A 9 -4.90 -22.92 -58.32
CA ASN A 9 -4.67 -21.47 -58.22
C ASN A 9 -4.53 -20.92 -56.78
N SER A 10 -3.47 -20.12 -56.60
CA SER A 10 -3.29 -18.92 -55.76
C SER A 10 -4.00 -18.76 -54.39
N LEU A 11 -3.16 -18.52 -53.38
CA LEU A 11 -3.30 -17.68 -52.17
C LEU A 11 -4.68 -17.03 -51.86
N PRO A 12 -5.24 -17.22 -50.65
CA PRO A 12 -6.49 -16.56 -50.25
C PRO A 12 -6.30 -15.09 -49.85
N SER A 13 -7.08 -14.21 -50.48
CA SER A 13 -7.27 -12.81 -50.09
C SER A 13 -8.44 -12.64 -49.11
N TYR A 14 -8.51 -11.48 -48.46
CA TYR A 14 -9.49 -11.13 -47.43
C TYR A 14 -10.93 -11.10 -47.98
N HIS A 15 -11.89 -11.65 -47.21
CA HIS A 15 -13.32 -11.49 -47.46
C HIS A 15 -13.88 -10.34 -46.61
N GLU A 16 -14.35 -9.29 -47.27
CA GLU A 16 -15.43 -8.43 -46.75
C GLU A 16 -16.77 -9.10 -47.06
N TYR A 17 -17.71 -9.05 -46.12
CA TYR A 17 -19.08 -9.51 -46.31
C TYR A 17 -20.01 -8.30 -46.41
N HIS A 18 -20.66 -8.15 -47.56
CA HIS A 18 -21.80 -7.25 -47.72
C HIS A 18 -23.05 -7.82 -47.02
N THR A 19 -23.87 -6.94 -46.46
CA THR A 19 -25.26 -7.22 -46.07
C THR A 19 -26.20 -6.34 -46.89
N GLU A 20 -27.27 -6.95 -47.40
CA GLU A 20 -28.25 -6.30 -48.29
C GLU A 20 -29.12 -5.23 -47.57
N PRO A 21 -29.66 -4.24 -48.29
CA PRO A 21 -30.48 -3.18 -47.71
C PRO A 21 -31.97 -3.52 -47.67
N THR A 22 -32.56 -3.53 -46.48
CA THR A 22 -34.04 -3.56 -46.32
C THR A 22 -34.58 -2.14 -46.27
N MET A 23 -35.44 -1.73 -47.22
CA MET A 23 -36.10 -0.42 -47.18
C MET A 23 -37.24 -0.39 -46.16
N MET A 24 -37.32 0.66 -45.33
CA MET A 24 -38.60 1.17 -44.86
C MET A 24 -38.54 2.66 -44.47
N SER A 25 -39.59 3.40 -44.86
CA SER A 25 -39.98 4.77 -44.46
C SER A 25 -38.93 5.88 -44.44
N THR A 26 -39.07 6.80 -45.41
CA THR A 26 -38.67 8.21 -45.29
C THR A 26 -39.54 8.91 -44.24
N ASP A 27 -38.96 9.46 -43.16
CA ASP A 27 -39.47 10.68 -42.52
C ASP A 27 -38.49 11.28 -41.48
N TYR A 28 -38.39 12.62 -41.51
CA TYR A 28 -37.59 13.52 -40.64
C TYR A 28 -36.05 13.38 -40.58
N PRO A 29 -35.30 14.51 -40.54
CA PRO A 29 -33.89 14.50 -40.17
C PRO A 29 -33.72 14.14 -38.68
N PRO A 30 -32.66 13.38 -38.30
CA PRO A 30 -32.46 12.99 -36.92
C PRO A 30 -32.21 14.22 -36.04
N THR A 31 -32.93 14.32 -34.93
CA THR A 31 -32.69 15.39 -33.94
C THR A 31 -31.33 15.21 -33.29
N GLU A 32 -30.73 16.32 -32.84
CA GLU A 32 -29.38 16.40 -32.26
C GLU A 32 -29.14 15.40 -31.12
N ARG A 33 -30.19 15.04 -30.35
CA ARG A 33 -30.15 13.98 -29.32
C ARG A 33 -29.75 12.61 -29.87
N THR A 34 -30.29 12.22 -31.03
CA THR A 34 -30.03 10.92 -31.66
C THR A 34 -28.58 10.79 -32.12
N MET A 35 -27.96 11.89 -32.58
CA MET A 35 -26.52 11.91 -32.88
C MET A 35 -25.66 11.85 -31.61
N VAL A 36 -26.09 12.50 -30.52
CA VAL A 36 -25.41 12.39 -29.22
C VAL A 36 -25.49 10.95 -28.67
N GLU A 37 -26.62 10.27 -28.81
CA GLU A 37 -26.77 8.85 -28.42
C GLU A 37 -25.91 7.92 -29.29
N ALA A 38 -25.85 8.14 -30.61
CA ALA A 38 -24.98 7.38 -31.51
C ALA A 38 -23.47 7.64 -31.29
N MET A 39 -23.09 8.83 -30.80
CA MET A 39 -21.71 9.15 -30.39
C MET A 39 -21.33 8.63 -28.99
N VAL A 40 -22.27 8.01 -28.27
CA VAL A 40 -22.10 7.45 -26.92
C VAL A 40 -21.90 5.93 -26.93
N GLU A 41 -21.76 5.30 -28.10
CA GLU A 41 -21.22 3.92 -28.18
C GLU A 41 -19.75 3.87 -27.74
N GLU A 42 -19.58 3.65 -26.43
CA GLU A 42 -18.32 3.31 -25.78
C GLU A 42 -17.57 2.17 -26.50
N PRO A 43 -16.24 2.07 -26.34
CA PRO A 43 -15.52 0.82 -26.59
C PRO A 43 -15.82 -0.25 -25.50
N THR A 44 -17.10 -0.55 -25.27
CA THR A 44 -17.60 -1.70 -24.50
C THR A 44 -16.96 -3.00 -24.96
N PHE A 45 -16.73 -3.12 -26.28
CA PHE A 45 -16.26 -4.32 -26.98
C PHE A 45 -15.08 -5.03 -26.31
N ASP A 46 -14.02 -4.31 -25.89
CA ASP A 46 -12.82 -4.93 -25.33
C ASP A 46 -12.97 -5.33 -23.84
N THR A 47 -13.89 -4.67 -23.12
CA THR A 47 -14.22 -5.03 -21.73
C THR A 47 -15.23 -6.18 -21.69
N GLU A 48 -16.26 -6.14 -22.54
CA GLU A 48 -17.20 -7.23 -22.72
C GLU A 48 -16.52 -8.49 -23.25
N GLN A 49 -15.61 -8.41 -24.23
CA GLN A 49 -14.88 -9.59 -24.69
C GLN A 49 -14.07 -10.25 -23.56
N ARG A 50 -13.48 -9.48 -22.64
CA ARG A 50 -12.75 -10.04 -21.49
C ARG A 50 -13.69 -10.64 -20.44
N ALA A 51 -14.88 -10.08 -20.27
CA ALA A 51 -15.93 -10.67 -19.44
C ALA A 51 -16.45 -11.99 -20.03
N ARG A 52 -16.80 -12.00 -21.33
CA ARG A 52 -17.22 -13.18 -22.10
C ARG A 52 -16.13 -14.28 -22.14
N LYS A 53 -14.84 -13.92 -22.08
CA LYS A 53 -13.69 -14.85 -22.02
C LYS A 53 -13.30 -15.29 -20.59
N GLY A 54 -14.00 -14.85 -19.54
CA GLY A 54 -13.69 -15.25 -18.16
C GLY A 54 -12.37 -14.67 -17.61
N PHE A 55 -11.90 -13.55 -18.15
CA PHE A 55 -10.64 -12.90 -17.74
C PHE A 55 -10.85 -11.67 -16.85
N SER A 56 -12.10 -11.25 -16.60
CA SER A 56 -12.44 -10.11 -15.74
C SER A 56 -12.64 -10.51 -14.28
N VAL A 57 -12.08 -9.72 -13.36
CA VAL A 57 -12.47 -9.73 -11.95
C VAL A 57 -13.88 -9.16 -11.75
N TRP A 58 -14.57 -9.57 -10.68
CA TRP A 58 -15.95 -9.16 -10.43
C TRP A 58 -16.05 -7.80 -9.71
N ARG A 59 -16.89 -6.91 -10.23
CA ARG A 59 -17.15 -5.55 -9.71
C ARG A 59 -18.26 -5.58 -8.64
N VAL A 60 -17.92 -6.05 -7.44
CA VAL A 60 -18.88 -6.34 -6.37
C VAL A 60 -18.59 -5.65 -5.03
N LEU A 61 -17.41 -5.05 -4.85
CA LEU A 61 -17.06 -4.39 -3.59
C LEU A 61 -17.83 -3.08 -3.37
N GLY A 62 -18.39 -2.89 -2.18
CA GLY A 62 -19.02 -1.64 -1.75
C GLY A 62 -18.03 -0.69 -1.05
N GLU A 63 -18.38 0.61 -0.97
CA GLU A 63 -17.54 1.65 -0.35
C GLU A 63 -17.03 1.25 1.06
N ARG A 64 -17.91 0.68 1.90
CA ARG A 64 -17.54 0.24 3.26
C ARG A 64 -16.42 -0.82 3.27
N GLN A 65 -16.45 -1.73 2.30
CA GLN A 65 -15.49 -2.82 2.19
C GLN A 65 -14.15 -2.27 1.67
N ILE A 66 -14.17 -1.45 0.62
CA ILE A 66 -12.98 -0.77 0.07
C ILE A 66 -12.26 0.06 1.14
N ASN A 67 -13.02 0.86 1.91
CA ASN A 67 -12.49 1.67 3.01
C ASN A 67 -11.83 0.80 4.09
N MET A 68 -12.40 -0.37 4.41
CA MET A 68 -11.84 -1.26 5.43
C MET A 68 -10.71 -2.15 4.93
N ILE A 69 -10.73 -2.65 3.70
CA ILE A 69 -9.63 -3.41 3.10
C ILE A 69 -8.35 -2.57 3.12
N ALA A 70 -8.43 -1.33 2.61
CA ALA A 70 -7.25 -0.46 2.55
C ALA A 70 -6.79 0.04 3.93
N PHE A 71 -7.70 0.14 4.91
CA PHE A 71 -7.32 0.42 6.30
C PHE A 71 -6.67 -0.82 6.98
N SER A 72 -7.32 -1.98 6.91
CA SER A 72 -6.89 -3.28 7.45
C SER A 72 -5.52 -3.69 6.91
N GLY A 73 -5.26 -3.45 5.62
CA GLY A 73 -3.97 -3.73 4.98
C GLY A 73 -2.83 -2.82 5.43
N THR A 74 -3.12 -1.62 5.96
CA THR A 74 -2.08 -0.70 6.49
C THR A 74 -1.76 -0.97 7.96
N ILE A 75 -2.78 -1.22 8.80
CA ILE A 75 -2.58 -1.43 10.24
C ILE A 75 -1.99 -2.81 10.47
N GLY A 76 -0.68 -2.85 10.71
CA GLY A 76 0.09 -4.08 10.84
C GLY A 76 1.26 -3.99 11.81
N ASN A 77 2.16 -4.96 11.71
CA ASN A 77 3.29 -5.15 12.62
C ASN A 77 4.28 -3.97 12.66
N GLY A 78 4.39 -3.17 11.60
CA GLY A 78 5.27 -2.00 11.60
C GLY A 78 4.94 -1.02 12.73
N LEU A 79 3.66 -0.72 12.97
CA LEU A 79 3.27 0.14 14.09
C LEU A 79 3.45 -0.58 15.45
N PHE A 80 2.90 -1.78 15.58
CA PHE A 80 2.83 -2.46 16.88
C PHE A 80 4.18 -2.99 17.37
N LEU A 81 4.99 -3.57 16.48
CA LEU A 81 6.27 -4.18 16.81
C LEU A 81 7.45 -3.26 16.44
N GLY A 82 7.33 -2.46 15.37
CA GLY A 82 8.38 -1.54 14.92
C GLY A 82 8.48 -0.25 15.76
N SER A 83 7.43 0.17 16.46
CA SER A 83 7.46 1.36 17.35
C SER A 83 8.53 1.30 18.44
N GLY A 84 8.87 0.09 18.93
CA GLY A 84 9.92 -0.10 19.92
C GLY A 84 11.30 0.36 19.42
N ARG A 85 11.63 0.00 18.18
CA ARG A 85 12.85 0.45 17.50
C ARG A 85 12.82 1.95 17.25
N SER A 86 11.68 2.51 16.86
CA SER A 86 11.53 3.96 16.66
C SER A 86 11.78 4.76 17.95
N LEU A 87 11.24 4.29 19.09
CA LEU A 87 11.42 4.92 20.39
C LEU A 87 12.87 4.83 20.89
N ALA A 88 13.53 3.68 20.72
CA ALA A 88 14.95 3.51 21.03
C ALA A 88 15.87 4.32 20.11
N GLY A 89 15.54 4.44 18.81
CA GLY A 89 16.35 5.15 17.81
C GLY A 89 16.29 6.66 17.94
N ALA A 90 15.10 7.26 17.80
CA ALA A 90 14.92 8.71 17.77
C ALA A 90 14.64 9.35 19.14
N GLY A 91 14.33 8.55 20.17
CA GLY A 91 13.76 9.07 21.42
C GLY A 91 12.25 9.33 21.29
N PRO A 92 11.57 9.70 22.38
CA PRO A 92 10.11 9.77 22.44
C PRO A 92 9.50 10.82 21.50
N GLY A 93 9.93 12.08 21.60
CA GLY A 93 9.50 13.15 20.72
C GLY A 93 10.02 12.99 19.30
N GLY A 94 11.27 12.57 19.16
CA GLY A 94 11.89 12.25 17.86
C GLY A 94 11.10 11.18 17.09
N ALA A 95 10.64 10.11 17.75
CA ALA A 95 9.82 9.08 17.14
C ALA A 95 8.48 9.63 16.63
N VAL A 96 7.77 10.43 17.43
CA VAL A 96 6.50 11.07 17.03
C VAL A 96 6.71 11.96 15.80
N LEU A 97 7.78 12.76 15.77
CA LEU A 97 8.13 13.59 14.61
C LEU A 97 8.43 12.75 13.36
N CYS A 98 9.10 11.60 13.50
CA CYS A 98 9.36 10.68 12.38
C CYS A 98 8.06 10.08 11.82
N TYR A 99 7.13 9.65 12.69
CA TYR A 99 5.80 9.19 12.27
C TYR A 99 5.01 10.28 11.55
N LEU A 100 5.01 11.51 12.06
CA LEU A 100 4.30 12.65 11.46
C LEU A 100 4.90 13.08 10.10
N LEU A 101 6.22 13.14 9.98
CA LEU A 101 6.90 13.51 8.75
C LEU A 101 6.75 12.44 7.66
N MET A 102 6.82 11.16 8.03
CA MET A 102 6.62 10.08 7.06
C MET A 102 5.16 9.99 6.61
N ALA A 103 4.22 10.27 7.53
CA ALA A 103 2.81 10.48 7.21
C ALA A 103 2.59 11.56 6.14
N THR A 104 3.24 12.74 6.22
CA THR A 104 3.08 13.77 5.19
C THR A 104 3.61 13.35 3.83
N VAL A 105 4.74 12.61 3.79
CA VAL A 105 5.29 12.06 2.54
C VAL A 105 4.32 11.06 1.91
N ILE A 106 3.84 10.03 2.61
CA ILE A 106 2.94 9.06 1.97
C ILE A 106 1.56 9.66 1.67
N SER A 107 1.06 10.60 2.47
CA SER A 107 -0.16 11.37 2.16
C SER A 107 -0.08 12.06 0.79
N SER A 108 1.12 12.53 0.40
CA SER A 108 1.36 13.14 -0.91
C SER A 108 1.32 12.10 -2.05
N VAL A 109 1.92 10.92 -1.86
CA VAL A 109 1.89 9.80 -2.82
C VAL A 109 0.45 9.32 -3.05
N ILE A 110 -0.29 9.09 -1.98
CA ILE A 110 -1.68 8.60 -2.05
C ILE A 110 -2.64 9.69 -2.56
N SER A 111 -2.37 10.98 -2.29
CA SER A 111 -3.10 12.09 -2.94
C SER A 111 -2.91 12.08 -4.47
N CYS A 112 -1.70 11.77 -4.95
CA CYS A 112 -1.41 11.66 -6.38
C CYS A 112 -2.12 10.44 -7.01
N LEU A 113 -1.97 9.27 -6.39
CA LEU A 113 -2.60 8.02 -6.85
C LEU A 113 -4.14 8.09 -6.83
N GLY A 114 -4.71 8.64 -5.76
CA GLY A 114 -6.15 8.80 -5.59
C GLY A 114 -6.78 9.75 -6.61
N GLU A 115 -6.10 10.84 -6.98
CA GLU A 115 -6.58 11.75 -8.03
C GLU A 115 -6.57 11.07 -9.41
N MET A 116 -5.49 10.37 -9.79
CA MET A 116 -5.47 9.59 -11.04
C MET A 116 -6.53 8.48 -11.05
N THR A 117 -6.70 7.75 -9.95
CA THR A 117 -7.65 6.62 -9.86
C THR A 117 -9.11 7.07 -9.83
N ALA A 118 -9.42 8.22 -9.21
CA ALA A 118 -10.78 8.78 -9.22
C ALA A 118 -11.18 9.35 -10.60
N LEU A 119 -10.20 9.79 -11.40
CA LEU A 119 -10.43 10.25 -12.77
C LEU A 119 -10.48 9.10 -13.76
N MET A 120 -9.54 8.16 -13.67
CA MET A 120 -9.32 7.06 -14.61
C MET A 120 -9.17 5.74 -13.83
N PRO A 121 -10.27 5.10 -13.42
CA PRO A 121 -10.19 3.86 -12.69
C PRO A 121 -9.85 2.69 -13.62
N VAL A 122 -8.75 1.99 -13.32
CA VAL A 122 -8.18 0.92 -14.16
C VAL A 122 -7.72 -0.26 -13.31
N ASN A 123 -7.50 -1.41 -13.94
CA ASN A 123 -6.92 -2.59 -13.28
C ASN A 123 -5.44 -2.31 -12.93
N ALA A 124 -5.07 -2.55 -11.66
CA ALA A 124 -3.77 -2.23 -11.07
C ALA A 124 -3.23 -0.82 -11.46
N PRO A 125 -3.85 0.28 -10.97
CA PRO A 125 -3.51 1.65 -11.35
C PRO A 125 -2.03 2.01 -11.13
N VAL A 126 -1.43 1.44 -10.08
CA VAL A 126 0.00 1.56 -9.75
C VAL A 126 0.91 1.15 -10.92
N MET A 127 0.53 0.15 -11.71
CA MET A 127 1.27 -0.34 -12.89
C MET A 127 0.80 0.34 -14.18
N GLU A 128 -0.51 0.57 -14.32
CA GLU A 128 -1.12 1.04 -15.55
C GLU A 128 -0.90 2.55 -15.81
N PHE A 129 -0.84 3.40 -14.77
CA PHE A 129 -0.56 4.82 -15.00
C PHE A 129 0.88 5.09 -15.47
N PRO A 130 1.95 4.53 -14.86
CA PRO A 130 3.31 4.71 -15.38
C PRO A 130 3.46 4.18 -16.82
N ARG A 131 2.77 3.07 -17.14
CA ARG A 131 2.68 2.53 -18.51
C ARG A 131 2.10 3.53 -19.51
N ARG A 132 1.11 4.34 -19.11
CA ARG A 132 0.41 5.31 -19.98
C ARG A 132 1.11 6.65 -20.10
N PHE A 133 1.61 7.22 -19.01
CA PHE A 133 2.08 8.63 -18.96
C PHE A 133 3.60 8.79 -18.87
N VAL A 134 4.35 7.73 -18.50
CA VAL A 134 5.82 7.75 -18.40
C VAL A 134 6.43 6.92 -19.53
N ASP A 135 6.33 5.59 -19.45
CA ASP A 135 6.84 4.64 -20.45
C ASP A 135 6.27 3.23 -20.21
N ARG A 136 6.02 2.46 -21.28
CA ARG A 136 5.54 1.06 -21.16
C ARG A 136 6.49 0.13 -20.41
N GLY A 137 7.81 0.35 -20.50
CA GLY A 137 8.84 -0.39 -19.77
C GLY A 137 8.90 -0.02 -18.30
N VAL A 138 8.68 1.26 -17.95
CA VAL A 138 8.50 1.69 -16.54
C VAL A 138 7.28 1.00 -15.93
N GLY A 139 6.14 0.95 -16.64
CA GLY A 139 4.98 0.19 -16.19
C GLY A 139 5.26 -1.30 -15.98
N PHE A 140 5.99 -1.93 -16.91
CA PHE A 140 6.43 -3.32 -16.78
C PHE A 140 7.31 -3.56 -15.54
N ALA A 141 8.32 -2.70 -15.33
CA ALA A 141 9.23 -2.79 -14.20
C ALA A 141 8.52 -2.57 -12.86
N VAL A 142 7.64 -1.56 -12.77
CA VAL A 142 6.77 -1.33 -11.61
C VAL A 142 5.95 -2.58 -11.31
N GLY A 143 5.30 -3.20 -12.29
CA GLY A 143 4.47 -4.38 -12.07
C GLY A 143 5.24 -5.56 -11.43
N TRP A 144 6.43 -5.88 -11.95
CA TRP A 144 7.26 -6.96 -11.41
C TRP A 144 7.86 -6.66 -10.04
N VAL A 145 8.41 -5.47 -9.85
CA VAL A 145 8.98 -5.01 -8.57
C VAL A 145 7.88 -4.98 -7.48
N TYR A 146 6.69 -4.52 -7.84
CA TYR A 146 5.54 -4.42 -6.94
C TYR A 146 4.95 -5.79 -6.57
N TRP A 147 4.81 -6.71 -7.55
CA TRP A 147 4.40 -8.09 -7.27
C TRP A 147 5.38 -8.79 -6.33
N PHE A 148 6.68 -8.72 -6.64
CA PHE A 148 7.72 -9.34 -5.82
C PHE A 148 7.72 -8.76 -4.40
N ALA A 149 7.67 -7.43 -4.26
CA ALA A 149 7.63 -6.78 -2.96
C ALA A 149 6.43 -7.24 -2.11
N TYR A 150 5.21 -7.23 -2.66
CA TYR A 150 4.03 -7.64 -1.91
C TYR A 150 3.98 -9.15 -1.60
N ALA A 151 4.54 -10.01 -2.46
CA ALA A 151 4.63 -11.44 -2.19
C ALA A 151 5.66 -11.76 -1.07
N VAL A 152 6.81 -11.08 -1.05
CA VAL A 152 7.80 -11.20 0.03
C VAL A 152 7.26 -10.60 1.33
N LEU A 153 6.60 -9.43 1.28
CA LEU A 153 5.98 -8.83 2.46
C LEU A 153 4.89 -9.75 3.05
N ALA A 154 4.10 -10.43 2.21
CA ALA A 154 3.16 -11.45 2.69
C ALA A 154 3.86 -12.63 3.40
N ALA A 155 5.03 -13.05 2.91
CA ALA A 155 5.87 -14.06 3.54
C ALA A 155 6.45 -13.60 4.89
N ASP A 156 6.94 -12.36 4.96
CA ASP A 156 7.40 -11.71 6.20
C ASP A 156 6.26 -11.64 7.25
N GLN A 157 5.04 -11.29 6.84
CA GLN A 157 3.88 -11.33 7.74
C GLN A 157 3.60 -12.74 8.29
N LEU A 158 3.72 -13.82 7.50
CA LEU A 158 3.58 -15.19 8.00
C LEU A 158 4.63 -15.54 9.07
N VAL A 159 5.86 -15.05 8.91
CA VAL A 159 6.94 -15.22 9.88
C VAL A 159 6.68 -14.38 11.13
N ALA A 160 6.17 -13.15 10.97
CA ALA A 160 5.77 -12.31 12.10
C ALA A 160 4.58 -12.88 12.87
N VAL A 161 3.57 -13.48 12.21
CA VAL A 161 2.51 -14.27 12.87
C VAL A 161 3.15 -15.40 13.68
N THR A 162 3.99 -16.22 13.05
CA THR A 162 4.64 -17.38 13.67
C THR A 162 5.46 -16.96 14.90
N ASN A 163 6.29 -15.94 14.79
CA ASN A 163 7.10 -15.42 15.89
C ASN A 163 6.28 -14.73 16.99
N SER A 164 5.09 -14.23 16.68
CA SER A 164 4.14 -13.69 17.68
C SER A 164 3.37 -14.79 18.40
N VAL A 165 3.12 -15.94 17.76
CA VAL A 165 2.57 -17.13 18.45
C VAL A 165 3.59 -17.71 19.43
N ARG A 166 4.90 -17.59 19.14
CA ARG A 166 6.01 -17.92 20.07
C ARG A 166 6.26 -16.79 21.08
N PHE A 167 5.19 -16.30 21.71
CA PHE A 167 5.26 -15.21 22.66
C PHE A 167 5.99 -15.63 23.94
N ARG A 168 6.94 -14.79 24.34
CA ARG A 168 7.70 -14.93 25.58
C ARG A 168 8.14 -13.55 26.07
N TYR A 169 7.95 -13.30 27.36
CA TYR A 169 8.34 -12.11 28.09
C TYR A 169 8.79 -12.53 29.48
N ASP A 170 10.02 -12.20 29.86
CA ASP A 170 10.60 -12.55 31.15
C ASP A 170 11.64 -11.50 31.53
N ASP A 171 11.29 -10.67 32.53
CA ASP A 171 12.15 -9.65 33.13
C ASP A 171 12.64 -10.03 34.54
N GLY A 172 12.39 -11.27 34.98
CA GLY A 172 12.67 -11.75 36.33
C GLY A 172 11.62 -11.40 37.40
N LYS A 173 10.60 -10.59 37.09
CA LYS A 173 9.45 -10.29 37.98
C LYS A 173 8.11 -10.69 37.35
N THR A 174 7.95 -10.50 36.05
CA THR A 174 6.79 -10.91 35.25
C THR A 174 7.23 -11.94 34.22
N PHE A 175 6.64 -13.13 34.28
CA PHE A 175 6.86 -14.23 33.33
C PHE A 175 5.58 -14.49 32.53
N LEU A 176 5.63 -14.31 31.22
CA LEU A 176 4.52 -14.57 30.29
C LEU A 176 5.04 -15.38 29.11
N HIS A 177 4.40 -16.50 28.81
CA HIS A 177 4.75 -17.34 27.67
C HIS A 177 3.52 -18.05 27.13
N TRP A 178 3.60 -18.54 25.89
CA TRP A 178 2.57 -19.37 25.26
C TRP A 178 3.13 -20.76 24.95
N GLU A 179 2.88 -21.73 25.82
CA GLU A 179 3.39 -23.11 25.71
C GLU A 179 3.18 -23.74 24.33
N THR A 180 1.97 -23.63 23.77
CA THR A 180 1.62 -24.16 22.44
C THR A 180 2.48 -23.54 21.33
N GLY A 181 2.90 -22.29 21.48
CA GLY A 181 3.80 -21.63 20.53
C GLY A 181 5.24 -22.07 20.69
N GLU A 182 5.74 -22.17 21.93
CA GLU A 182 7.12 -22.59 22.20
C GLU A 182 7.38 -24.05 21.78
N ASN A 183 6.44 -24.96 22.08
CA ASN A 183 6.56 -26.41 21.90
C ASN A 183 6.33 -26.90 20.45
N VAL A 184 5.64 -26.12 19.60
CA VAL A 184 5.32 -26.51 18.22
C VAL A 184 6.36 -25.94 17.25
N HIS A 185 6.88 -26.78 16.35
CA HIS A 185 7.88 -26.38 15.37
C HIS A 185 7.36 -25.23 14.47
N PRO A 186 8.11 -24.12 14.28
CA PRO A 186 7.63 -22.93 13.58
C PRO A 186 7.08 -23.17 12.16
N ALA A 187 7.61 -24.17 11.44
CA ALA A 187 7.13 -24.52 10.11
C ALA A 187 5.65 -24.93 10.11
N VAL A 188 5.14 -25.54 11.19
CA VAL A 188 3.72 -25.93 11.31
C VAL A 188 2.82 -24.69 11.30
N TRP A 189 3.20 -23.64 12.05
CA TRP A 189 2.49 -22.36 12.06
C TRP A 189 2.53 -21.69 10.69
N ILE A 190 3.70 -21.68 10.02
CA ILE A 190 3.82 -21.15 8.65
C ILE A 190 2.90 -21.92 7.69
N SER A 191 2.89 -23.26 7.74
CA SER A 191 2.01 -24.09 6.90
C SER A 191 0.53 -23.76 7.14
N LEU A 192 0.11 -23.68 8.40
CA LEU A 192 -1.26 -23.37 8.80
C LEU A 192 -1.70 -21.99 8.29
N PHE A 193 -0.91 -20.95 8.57
CA PHE A 193 -1.28 -19.59 8.17
C PHE A 193 -1.14 -19.37 6.66
N LEU A 194 -0.17 -19.99 5.97
CA LEU A 194 -0.09 -19.96 4.50
C LEU A 194 -1.32 -20.60 3.86
N PHE A 195 -1.78 -21.74 4.38
CA PHE A 195 -3.00 -22.41 3.93
C PHE A 195 -4.23 -21.53 4.13
N LEU A 196 -4.42 -20.95 5.33
CA LEU A 196 -5.55 -20.07 5.64
C LEU A 196 -5.55 -18.79 4.79
N VAL A 197 -4.40 -18.13 4.64
CA VAL A 197 -4.22 -16.92 3.82
C VAL A 197 -4.53 -17.22 2.34
N THR A 198 -4.07 -18.37 1.83
CA THR A 198 -4.36 -18.83 0.47
C THR A 198 -5.84 -19.11 0.29
N MET A 199 -6.46 -19.86 1.21
CA MET A 199 -7.89 -20.21 1.16
C MET A 199 -8.78 -18.97 1.13
N ILE A 200 -8.53 -17.99 2.01
CA ILE A 200 -9.30 -16.73 2.05
C ILE A 200 -9.12 -15.94 0.75
N ASN A 201 -7.92 -15.94 0.16
CA ASN A 201 -7.65 -15.28 -1.12
C ASN A 201 -8.27 -15.99 -2.34
N MET A 202 -8.69 -17.25 -2.21
CA MET A 202 -9.45 -17.99 -3.21
C MET A 202 -10.96 -17.73 -3.13
N LEU A 203 -11.47 -17.14 -2.04
CA LEU A 203 -12.89 -16.82 -1.91
C LEU A 203 -13.33 -15.76 -2.91
N PRO A 204 -14.57 -15.83 -3.44
CA PRO A 204 -15.13 -14.76 -4.25
C PRO A 204 -15.07 -13.41 -3.53
N VAL A 205 -14.68 -12.37 -4.27
CA VAL A 205 -14.38 -11.02 -3.78
C VAL A 205 -15.42 -10.45 -2.80
N LYS A 206 -16.71 -10.77 -3.01
CA LYS A 206 -17.80 -10.37 -2.11
C LYS A 206 -17.61 -10.88 -0.67
N TYR A 207 -17.18 -12.12 -0.48
CA TYR A 207 -16.95 -12.72 0.84
C TYR A 207 -15.64 -12.23 1.44
N TYR A 208 -14.58 -12.13 0.62
CA TYR A 208 -13.32 -11.50 1.01
C TYR A 208 -13.54 -10.09 1.59
N GLY A 209 -14.36 -9.26 0.91
CA GLY A 209 -14.65 -7.90 1.35
C GLY A 209 -15.46 -7.79 2.64
N GLU A 210 -16.31 -8.77 2.97
CA GLU A 210 -17.00 -8.81 4.27
C GLU A 210 -16.08 -9.31 5.40
N LEU A 211 -15.19 -10.27 5.12
CA LEU A 211 -14.16 -10.71 6.09
C LEU A 211 -13.21 -9.55 6.42
N GLU A 212 -12.66 -8.87 5.41
CA GLU A 212 -11.79 -7.70 5.64
C GLU A 212 -12.53 -6.51 6.27
N TYR A 213 -13.85 -6.36 6.05
CA TYR A 213 -14.65 -5.38 6.79
C TYR A 213 -14.71 -5.69 8.29
N LEU A 214 -14.93 -6.96 8.65
CA LEU A 214 -14.89 -7.42 10.05
C LEU A 214 -13.49 -7.26 10.65
N PHE A 215 -12.46 -7.70 9.93
CA PHE A 215 -11.07 -7.65 10.39
C PHE A 215 -10.57 -6.21 10.57
N GLY A 216 -10.86 -5.33 9.61
CA GLY A 216 -10.55 -3.90 9.70
C GLY A 216 -11.28 -3.21 10.85
N SER A 217 -12.53 -3.60 11.14
CA SER A 217 -13.30 -3.07 12.28
C SER A 217 -12.68 -3.47 13.62
N ILE A 218 -12.26 -4.73 13.77
CA ILE A 218 -11.57 -5.23 14.97
C ILE A 218 -10.22 -4.49 15.15
N LYS A 219 -9.43 -4.33 14.08
CA LYS A 219 -8.17 -3.56 14.10
C LYS A 219 -8.40 -2.10 14.50
N LEU A 220 -9.45 -1.46 13.97
CA LEU A 220 -9.80 -0.08 14.28
C LEU A 220 -10.19 0.08 15.76
N SER A 221 -11.03 -0.81 16.30
CA SER A 221 -11.36 -0.79 17.72
C SER A 221 -10.13 -1.02 18.61
N PHE A 222 -9.23 -1.91 18.20
CA PHE A 222 -8.02 -2.23 18.96
C PHE A 222 -7.04 -1.05 19.03
N ILE A 223 -6.73 -0.38 17.90
CA ILE A 223 -5.84 0.79 17.93
C ILE A 223 -6.46 1.96 18.73
N THR A 224 -7.78 2.19 18.63
CA THR A 224 -8.47 3.19 19.45
C THR A 224 -8.42 2.84 20.94
N MET A 225 -8.65 1.57 21.30
CA MET A 225 -8.54 1.09 22.67
C MET A 225 -7.11 1.22 23.20
N ILE A 226 -6.08 0.92 22.40
CA ILE A 226 -4.67 1.16 22.77
C ILE A 226 -4.46 2.63 23.11
N ILE A 227 -4.83 3.55 22.21
CA ILE A 227 -4.64 4.99 22.40
C ILE A 227 -5.29 5.47 23.70
N VAL A 228 -6.56 5.14 23.93
CA VAL A 228 -7.30 5.53 25.14
C VAL A 228 -6.64 4.93 26.38
N MET A 229 -6.27 3.66 26.34
CA MET A 229 -5.68 2.98 27.49
C MET A 229 -4.27 3.53 27.81
N MET A 230 -3.45 3.89 26.83
CA MET A 230 -2.17 4.57 27.09
C MET A 230 -2.40 5.90 27.83
N VAL A 231 -3.39 6.72 27.42
CA VAL A 231 -3.72 7.98 28.14
C VAL A 231 -4.20 7.71 29.58
N VAL A 232 -4.98 6.65 29.80
CA VAL A 232 -5.42 6.25 31.14
C VAL A 232 -4.24 5.78 32.00
N LEU A 233 -3.33 4.96 31.46
CA LEU A 233 -2.18 4.44 32.23
C LEU A 233 -1.14 5.52 32.58
N ASP A 234 -1.05 6.58 31.77
CA ASP A 234 -0.17 7.73 32.01
C ASP A 234 -0.68 8.63 33.15
N THR A 235 -2.00 8.82 33.22
CA THR A 235 -2.66 9.77 34.14
C THR A 235 -3.18 9.14 35.44
N MET A 236 -3.41 7.82 35.47
CA MET A 236 -3.91 7.09 36.63
C MET A 236 -2.82 6.93 37.72
N GLN A 237 -3.24 6.89 38.98
CA GLN A 237 -2.34 6.47 40.07
C GLN A 237 -1.83 5.03 39.82
N PRO A 238 -0.53 4.75 39.99
CA PRO A 238 0.02 3.43 39.68
C PRO A 238 -0.59 2.34 40.56
N ARG A 239 -0.77 1.15 39.98
CA ARG A 239 -1.24 -0.03 40.72
C ARG A 239 -0.16 -0.51 41.70
N SER A 240 -0.57 -1.19 42.77
CA SER A 240 0.34 -1.76 43.78
C SER A 240 1.39 -2.73 43.21
N ASN A 241 1.13 -3.35 42.06
CA ASN A 241 2.03 -4.27 41.37
C ASN A 241 2.82 -3.63 40.21
N ALA A 242 2.58 -2.35 39.90
CA ALA A 242 3.30 -1.60 38.87
C ALA A 242 4.81 -1.52 39.18
N TYR A 243 5.58 -1.15 38.16
CA TYR A 243 7.03 -1.00 38.22
C TYR A 243 7.45 0.42 38.61
N TYR A 244 6.52 1.38 38.50
CA TYR A 244 6.65 2.77 38.90
C TYR A 244 5.67 3.11 40.04
N LYS A 245 6.06 4.08 40.90
CA LYS A 245 5.30 4.45 42.12
C LYS A 245 4.43 5.70 41.97
N ASP A 246 4.83 6.61 41.08
CA ASP A 246 4.15 7.88 40.80
C ASP A 246 3.67 7.90 39.34
N PRO A 247 2.58 8.62 38.99
CA PRO A 247 2.14 8.80 37.60
C PRO A 247 3.28 9.23 36.68
N VAL A 248 3.31 8.74 35.43
CA VAL A 248 4.48 8.88 34.56
C VAL A 248 4.56 10.28 33.96
N GLY A 249 3.49 10.72 33.28
CA GLY A 249 3.43 12.03 32.65
C GLY A 249 4.59 12.28 31.70
N THR A 250 5.22 13.46 31.79
CA THR A 250 6.33 13.84 30.91
C THR A 250 7.68 13.22 31.26
N LYS A 251 7.78 12.38 32.30
CA LYS A 251 9.04 11.87 32.86
C LYS A 251 10.01 11.28 31.83
N TYR A 252 9.52 10.57 30.81
CA TYR A 252 10.38 9.99 29.77
C TYR A 252 10.68 10.93 28.60
N TRP A 253 10.03 12.08 28.52
CA TRP A 253 10.35 13.16 27.57
C TRP A 253 11.40 14.12 28.14
N ASP A 254 11.45 14.26 29.47
CA ASP A 254 12.37 15.10 30.21
C ASP A 254 13.77 14.45 30.40
N GLN A 255 14.69 15.15 31.07
CA GLN A 255 16.01 14.59 31.41
C GLN A 255 15.88 13.44 32.41
N PRO A 256 16.66 12.34 32.27
CA PRO A 256 17.80 12.14 31.36
C PRO A 256 17.45 11.61 29.96
N PHE A 257 16.18 11.29 29.68
CA PHE A 257 15.79 10.59 28.46
C PHE A 257 15.77 11.49 27.22
N SER A 258 15.40 12.76 27.40
CA SER A 258 15.34 13.81 26.37
C SER A 258 14.32 13.58 25.24
N PHE A 259 13.67 14.66 24.80
CA PHE A 259 12.72 14.68 23.68
C PHE A 259 13.28 14.03 22.39
N ILE A 260 14.54 14.31 22.03
CA ILE A 260 15.27 13.69 20.92
C ILE A 260 16.52 12.99 21.47
N CYS A 261 16.73 11.75 21.01
CA CYS A 261 17.94 10.96 21.21
C CYS A 261 19.20 11.74 20.79
N ARG A 262 20.28 11.67 21.58
CA ARG A 262 21.59 12.29 21.25
C ARG A 262 22.71 11.26 21.02
N ASP A 263 22.39 9.97 21.10
CA ASP A 263 23.30 8.82 21.05
C ASP A 263 22.85 7.81 19.99
N TYR A 264 23.47 7.83 18.81
CA TYR A 264 23.24 6.82 17.78
C TYR A 264 24.23 5.65 17.96
N LYS A 265 23.71 4.45 18.18
CA LYS A 265 24.49 3.24 18.46
C LYS A 265 24.54 2.36 17.22
N VAL A 266 25.71 2.30 16.57
CA VAL A 266 26.00 1.33 15.51
C VAL A 266 26.15 -0.04 16.17
N ARG A 267 25.34 -1.01 15.73
CA ARG A 267 25.42 -2.40 16.18
C ARG A 267 25.85 -3.27 15.00
N GLY A 268 26.74 -4.22 15.25
CA GLY A 268 27.12 -5.25 14.27
C GLY A 268 26.10 -6.38 14.18
N GLU A 269 26.37 -7.37 13.32
CA GLU A 269 25.51 -8.55 13.07
C GLU A 269 25.20 -9.34 14.38
N ASP A 270 26.10 -9.30 15.37
CA ASP A 270 25.95 -9.90 16.71
C ASP A 270 25.18 -9.03 17.74
N ASN A 271 24.52 -7.95 17.31
CA ASN A 271 23.86 -6.93 18.16
C ASN A 271 24.80 -6.15 19.13
N THR A 272 26.10 -6.44 19.14
CA THR A 272 27.13 -5.73 19.90
C THR A 272 27.30 -4.30 19.40
N VAL A 273 27.38 -3.33 20.33
CA VAL A 273 27.61 -1.92 19.97
C VAL A 273 29.06 -1.73 19.53
N GLN A 274 29.28 -1.44 18.25
CA GLN A 274 30.61 -1.18 17.68
C GLN A 274 31.06 0.26 17.92
N MET A 275 30.14 1.22 17.73
CA MET A 275 30.42 2.66 17.81
C MET A 275 29.20 3.41 18.33
N GLU A 276 29.44 4.48 19.11
CA GLU A 276 28.40 5.38 19.62
C GLU A 276 28.67 6.81 19.13
N ILE A 277 27.85 7.31 18.21
CA ILE A 277 27.93 8.67 17.66
C ILE A 277 27.08 9.59 18.54
N LYS A 278 27.72 10.60 19.15
CA LYS A 278 27.07 11.53 20.09
C LYS A 278 26.80 12.92 19.49
N GLY A 279 25.85 13.63 20.08
CA GLY A 279 25.51 15.01 19.71
C GLY A 279 24.59 15.11 18.50
N THR A 280 24.59 16.24 17.81
CA THR A 280 23.66 16.56 16.71
C THR A 280 23.70 15.53 15.58
N MET A 281 24.86 14.98 15.25
CA MET A 281 24.99 13.92 14.25
C MET A 281 24.32 12.61 14.72
N GLY A 282 24.45 12.26 16.00
CA GLY A 282 23.73 11.14 16.60
C GLY A 282 22.21 11.32 16.55
N SER A 283 21.72 12.52 16.88
CA SER A 283 20.29 12.87 16.75
C SER A 283 19.78 12.75 15.31
N PHE A 284 20.54 13.28 14.35
CA PHE A 284 20.18 13.21 12.93
C PHE A 284 20.12 11.76 12.43
N LEU A 285 21.14 10.95 12.72
CA LEU A 285 21.19 9.54 12.31
C LEU A 285 20.09 8.71 12.98
N GLY A 286 19.85 8.90 14.28
CA GLY A 286 18.78 8.22 15.01
C GLY A 286 17.37 8.57 14.50
N MET A 287 17.14 9.83 14.14
CA MET A 287 15.92 10.23 13.43
C MET A 287 15.85 9.61 12.03
N TRP A 288 16.94 9.67 11.25
CA TRP A 288 16.97 9.17 9.87
C TRP A 288 16.67 7.66 9.78
N THR A 289 17.33 6.85 10.59
CA THR A 289 17.05 5.40 10.66
C THR A 289 15.67 5.10 11.21
N THR A 290 15.14 5.96 12.08
CA THR A 290 13.76 5.84 12.56
C THR A 290 12.76 6.15 11.43
N ILE A 291 13.00 7.16 10.59
CA ILE A 291 12.16 7.41 9.40
C ILE A 291 12.15 6.18 8.49
N ILE A 292 13.31 5.56 8.22
CA ILE A 292 13.42 4.32 7.44
C ILE A 292 12.56 3.18 8.06
N ASN A 293 12.70 2.93 9.36
CA ASN A 293 11.88 1.93 10.08
C ASN A 293 10.37 2.26 10.02
N VAL A 294 10.01 3.53 10.05
CA VAL A 294 8.62 4.02 9.98
C VAL A 294 8.01 3.87 8.58
N ILE A 295 8.80 3.91 7.50
CA ILE A 295 8.30 3.68 6.13
C ILE A 295 7.62 2.31 6.03
N PHE A 296 8.23 1.26 6.59
CA PHE A 296 7.67 -0.10 6.61
C PHE A 296 6.27 -0.14 7.22
N SER A 297 6.01 0.66 8.27
CA SER A 297 4.69 0.78 8.90
C SER A 297 3.63 1.42 7.99
N TYR A 298 4.04 2.22 7.01
CA TYR A 298 3.17 2.97 6.11
C TYR A 298 3.05 2.34 4.70
N VAL A 299 3.80 1.28 4.39
CA VAL A 299 3.57 0.47 3.18
C VAL A 299 2.16 -0.14 3.24
N GLY A 300 1.45 -0.14 2.12
CA GLY A 300 0.09 -0.68 2.02
C GLY A 300 -1.03 0.35 1.84
N MET A 301 -0.80 1.65 2.01
CA MET A 301 -1.87 2.64 1.78
C MET A 301 -2.35 2.68 0.32
N ASP A 302 -1.52 2.22 -0.60
CA ASP A 302 -1.79 2.05 -2.03
C ASP A 302 -2.72 0.86 -2.36
N ILE A 303 -3.01 -0.03 -1.40
CA ILE A 303 -3.97 -1.15 -1.56
C ILE A 303 -5.35 -0.66 -2.04
N VAL A 304 -5.76 0.55 -1.64
CA VAL A 304 -7.03 1.16 -2.09
C VAL A 304 -7.14 1.21 -3.62
N ALA A 305 -6.04 1.50 -4.32
CA ALA A 305 -6.02 1.56 -5.78
C ALA A 305 -6.12 0.16 -6.41
N ALA A 306 -5.59 -0.88 -5.77
CA ALA A 306 -5.75 -2.26 -6.24
C ALA A 306 -7.23 -2.71 -6.17
N THR A 307 -7.96 -2.31 -5.13
CA THR A 307 -9.41 -2.61 -4.99
C THR A 307 -10.31 -1.84 -5.95
N ALA A 308 -9.83 -0.76 -6.58
CA ALA A 308 -10.63 0.10 -7.44
C ALA A 308 -11.32 -0.67 -8.57
N ALA A 309 -10.60 -1.61 -9.20
CA ALA A 309 -11.08 -2.45 -10.29
C ALA A 309 -12.19 -3.43 -9.92
N GLU A 310 -12.29 -3.79 -8.63
CA GLU A 310 -13.27 -4.74 -8.08
C GLU A 310 -14.46 -4.00 -7.41
N SER A 311 -14.47 -2.66 -7.43
CA SER A 311 -15.57 -1.82 -6.92
C SER A 311 -16.84 -1.95 -7.77
N LYS A 312 -17.98 -2.14 -7.09
CA LYS A 312 -19.32 -2.10 -7.71
C LYS A 312 -19.65 -0.71 -8.26
N SER A 313 -19.12 0.35 -7.64
CA SER A 313 -19.42 1.75 -7.95
C SER A 313 -18.24 2.46 -8.62
N LEU A 314 -17.58 1.80 -9.57
CA LEU A 314 -16.52 2.38 -10.43
C LEU A 314 -16.93 3.70 -11.11
N ALA A 315 -18.24 3.90 -11.37
CA ALA A 315 -18.81 5.13 -11.89
C ALA A 315 -18.96 6.26 -10.84
N ASP A 316 -19.12 5.95 -9.55
CA ASP A 316 -19.15 6.95 -8.48
C ASP A 316 -17.72 7.24 -8.02
N SER A 317 -17.01 8.06 -8.80
CA SER A 317 -15.65 8.56 -8.53
C SER A 317 -15.45 9.15 -7.11
N GLU A 318 -16.54 9.67 -6.52
CA GLU A 318 -16.65 10.07 -5.11
C GLU A 318 -16.22 8.99 -4.11
N SER A 319 -16.55 7.71 -4.37
CA SER A 319 -16.26 6.59 -3.45
C SER A 319 -14.77 6.37 -3.24
N MET A 320 -14.01 6.31 -4.34
CA MET A 320 -12.54 6.17 -4.34
C MET A 320 -11.84 7.39 -3.74
N LYS A 321 -12.35 8.60 -4.03
CA LYS A 321 -11.92 9.87 -3.42
C LYS A 321 -12.10 9.87 -1.89
N MET A 322 -13.26 9.44 -1.41
CA MET A 322 -13.57 9.38 0.02
C MET A 322 -12.71 8.33 0.71
N ALA A 323 -12.50 7.18 0.08
CA ALA A 323 -11.57 6.14 0.56
C ALA A 323 -10.15 6.71 0.78
N ALA A 324 -9.49 7.16 -0.28
CA ALA A 324 -8.10 7.63 -0.23
C ALA A 324 -7.89 8.75 0.83
N ARG A 325 -8.84 9.69 0.93
CA ARG A 325 -8.73 10.78 1.92
C ARG A 325 -9.03 10.33 3.36
N LYS A 326 -9.99 9.43 3.57
CA LYS A 326 -10.29 8.87 4.92
C LYS A 326 -9.14 8.00 5.42
N ILE A 327 -8.55 7.17 4.56
CA ILE A 327 -7.39 6.32 4.88
C ILE A 327 -6.22 7.22 5.32
N ASN A 328 -5.83 8.19 4.48
CA ASN A 328 -4.76 9.13 4.82
C ASN A 328 -5.04 9.82 6.17
N LEU A 329 -6.23 10.37 6.38
CA LEU A 329 -6.52 11.06 7.65
C LEU A 329 -6.41 10.11 8.84
N ARG A 330 -7.06 8.94 8.78
CA ARG A 330 -7.12 7.97 9.90
C ARG A 330 -5.75 7.35 10.21
N VAL A 331 -5.01 6.91 9.20
CA VAL A 331 -3.70 6.26 9.39
C VAL A 331 -2.70 7.27 9.96
N ILE A 332 -2.65 8.48 9.42
CA ILE A 332 -1.75 9.55 9.91
C ILE A 332 -2.06 9.92 11.36
N THR A 333 -3.33 10.18 11.70
CA THR A 333 -3.69 10.61 13.06
C THR A 333 -3.54 9.48 14.06
N LEU A 334 -4.04 8.27 13.77
CA LEU A 334 -4.00 7.15 14.72
C LEU A 334 -2.57 6.66 14.96
N TYR A 335 -1.68 6.65 13.95
CA TYR A 335 -0.30 6.20 14.14
C TYR A 335 0.50 7.21 14.96
N THR A 336 0.39 8.49 14.61
CA THR A 336 1.06 9.56 15.33
C THR A 336 0.56 9.63 16.78
N LEU A 337 -0.75 9.47 17.00
CA LEU A 337 -1.36 9.49 18.34
C LEU A 337 -1.03 8.23 19.17
N ALA A 338 -1.00 7.05 18.55
CA ALA A 338 -0.57 5.82 19.22
C ALA A 338 0.91 5.88 19.63
N MET A 339 1.79 6.39 18.75
CA MET A 339 3.20 6.62 19.09
C MET A 339 3.35 7.69 20.17
N LEU A 340 2.60 8.80 20.08
CA LEU A 340 2.62 9.89 21.06
C LEU A 340 2.26 9.38 22.46
N THR A 341 1.11 8.73 22.60
CA THR A 341 0.61 8.24 23.89
C THR A 341 1.49 7.12 24.47
N ALA A 342 2.02 6.21 23.64
CA ALA A 342 2.93 5.17 24.11
C ALA A 342 4.34 5.70 24.49
N SER A 343 4.80 6.78 23.87
CA SER A 343 6.12 7.36 24.16
C SER A 343 6.22 8.07 25.52
N PHE A 344 5.09 8.42 26.14
CA PHE A 344 5.06 8.91 27.52
C PHE A 344 5.25 7.79 28.55
N LEU A 345 4.86 6.55 28.21
CA LEU A 345 4.79 5.41 29.15
C LEU A 345 6.03 4.52 29.21
N VAL A 346 6.93 4.59 28.22
CA VAL A 346 8.08 3.67 28.12
C VAL A 346 9.38 4.44 27.94
N PRO A 347 10.43 4.15 28.73
CA PRO A 347 11.72 4.82 28.58
C PRO A 347 12.48 4.27 27.37
N ARG A 348 13.13 5.16 26.59
CA ARG A 348 13.95 4.80 25.40
C ARG A 348 15.05 3.77 25.68
N ASN A 349 15.54 3.70 26.92
CA ASN A 349 16.62 2.80 27.34
C ASN A 349 16.12 1.44 27.87
N HIS A 350 14.81 1.15 27.78
CA HIS A 350 14.23 -0.09 28.31
C HIS A 350 14.98 -1.33 27.76
N PRO A 351 15.30 -2.35 28.58
CA PRO A 351 16.11 -3.49 28.13
C PRO A 351 15.53 -4.25 26.94
N PHE A 352 14.20 -4.42 26.87
CA PHE A 352 13.56 -5.12 25.74
C PHE A 352 13.57 -4.30 24.44
N LEU A 353 13.65 -2.97 24.52
CA LEU A 353 13.87 -2.13 23.34
C LEU A 353 15.34 -2.16 22.86
N ASN A 354 16.28 -2.51 23.74
CA ASN A 354 17.72 -2.36 23.51
C ASN A 354 18.49 -3.69 23.37
N GLY A 355 17.77 -4.77 23.01
CA GLY A 355 18.36 -6.05 22.60
C GLY A 355 18.12 -7.23 23.53
N LYS A 356 17.43 -7.06 24.67
CA LYS A 356 17.07 -8.20 25.55
C LYS A 356 15.71 -8.84 25.24
N ALA A 357 14.98 -8.39 24.21
CA ALA A 357 13.68 -8.94 23.84
C ALA A 357 13.79 -10.44 23.49
N GLN A 358 12.98 -11.27 24.12
CA GLN A 358 12.95 -12.71 23.92
C GLN A 358 12.01 -13.15 22.80
N SER A 359 10.99 -12.33 22.52
CA SER A 359 10.04 -12.50 21.42
C SER A 359 9.78 -11.17 20.72
N VAL A 360 9.28 -11.20 19.48
CA VAL A 360 8.99 -9.95 18.74
C VAL A 360 7.91 -9.14 19.48
N GLY A 361 6.89 -9.80 20.04
CA GLY A 361 5.88 -9.16 20.90
C GLY A 361 6.46 -8.45 22.13
N SER A 362 7.50 -9.01 22.77
CA SER A 362 8.15 -8.38 23.94
C SER A 362 8.89 -7.06 23.63
N SER A 363 9.24 -6.80 22.37
CA SER A 363 9.84 -5.52 21.94
C SER A 363 8.81 -4.41 21.63
N SER A 364 7.50 -4.70 21.71
CA SER A 364 6.44 -3.71 21.50
C SER A 364 6.38 -2.72 22.66
N VAL A 365 6.38 -1.41 22.35
CA VAL A 365 6.18 -0.34 23.34
C VAL A 365 4.87 -0.55 24.10
N PHE A 366 3.81 -0.95 23.40
CA PHE A 366 2.49 -1.13 23.99
C PHE A 366 2.43 -2.34 24.94
N VAL A 367 3.21 -3.40 24.68
CA VAL A 367 3.34 -4.55 25.59
C VAL A 367 4.16 -4.18 26.82
N ILE A 368 5.29 -3.48 26.63
CA ILE A 368 6.12 -3.01 27.74
C ILE A 368 5.30 -2.08 28.66
N ALA A 369 4.57 -1.12 28.08
CA ALA A 369 3.72 -0.19 28.84
C ALA A 369 2.70 -0.89 29.76
N VAL A 370 2.04 -1.96 29.29
CA VAL A 370 1.06 -2.68 30.13
C VAL A 370 1.71 -3.56 31.19
N VAL A 371 2.89 -4.13 30.93
CA VAL A 371 3.62 -4.92 31.95
C VAL A 371 4.17 -3.98 33.03
N GLU A 372 4.80 -2.87 32.65
CA GLU A 372 5.27 -1.83 33.58
C GLU A 372 4.11 -1.28 34.44
N ALA A 373 2.90 -1.13 33.87
CA ALA A 373 1.69 -0.72 34.59
C ALA A 373 1.04 -1.84 35.45
N GLY A 374 1.62 -3.04 35.52
CA GLY A 374 1.12 -4.15 36.32
C GLY A 374 -0.10 -4.90 35.72
N LEU A 375 -0.22 -4.94 34.39
CA LEU A 375 -1.33 -5.57 33.66
C LEU A 375 -0.88 -6.73 32.73
N PRO A 376 -0.29 -7.82 33.27
CA PRO A 376 0.21 -8.95 32.46
C PRO A 376 -0.86 -9.63 31.59
N ALA A 377 -2.11 -9.71 32.07
CA ALA A 377 -3.22 -10.27 31.28
C ALA A 377 -3.49 -9.49 29.98
N VAL A 378 -3.30 -8.16 30.00
CA VAL A 378 -3.48 -7.29 28.83
C VAL A 378 -2.36 -7.51 27.81
N ALA A 379 -1.14 -7.84 28.25
CA ALA A 379 -0.03 -8.17 27.35
C ALA A 379 -0.33 -9.41 26.48
N HIS A 380 -0.96 -10.45 27.05
CA HIS A 380 -1.41 -11.62 26.28
C HIS A 380 -2.49 -11.24 25.24
N PHE A 381 -3.46 -10.40 25.62
CA PHE A 381 -4.47 -9.90 24.68
C PHE A 381 -3.84 -9.07 23.55
N PHE A 382 -2.86 -8.22 23.86
CA PHE A 382 -2.15 -7.41 22.87
C PHE A 382 -1.37 -8.29 21.89
N ASN A 383 -0.66 -9.30 22.39
CA ASN A 383 0.04 -10.24 21.54
C ASN A 383 -0.91 -11.06 20.64
N ALA A 384 -2.07 -11.49 21.15
CA ALA A 384 -3.10 -12.14 20.33
C ALA A 384 -3.64 -11.22 19.22
N MET A 385 -3.81 -9.92 19.53
CA MET A 385 -4.17 -8.92 18.53
C MET A 385 -3.05 -8.65 17.52
N TYR A 386 -1.77 -8.86 17.86
CA TYR A 386 -0.66 -8.80 16.89
C TYR A 386 -0.63 -10.02 15.97
N VAL A 387 -0.83 -11.23 16.51
CA VAL A 387 -1.02 -12.47 15.72
C VAL A 387 -2.14 -12.28 14.70
N PHE A 388 -3.30 -11.81 15.17
CA PHE A 388 -4.45 -11.49 14.30
C PHE A 388 -4.09 -10.40 13.27
N SER A 389 -3.43 -9.32 13.69
CA SER A 389 -3.11 -8.20 12.82
C SER A 389 -2.17 -8.60 11.68
N ALA A 390 -1.12 -9.34 12.01
CA ALA A 390 -0.15 -9.91 11.10
C ALA A 390 -0.82 -10.86 10.08
N PHE A 391 -1.73 -11.71 10.55
CA PHE A 391 -2.47 -12.65 9.70
C PHE A 391 -3.29 -11.93 8.62
N THR A 392 -4.07 -10.91 8.98
CA THR A 392 -4.89 -10.20 7.98
C THR A 392 -4.07 -9.22 7.14
N CYS A 393 -2.89 -8.78 7.59
CA CYS A 393 -1.90 -8.15 6.70
C CYS A 393 -1.40 -9.13 5.63
N ALA A 394 -1.08 -10.38 5.98
CA ALA A 394 -0.69 -11.40 4.99
C ALA A 394 -1.79 -11.67 3.95
N ILE A 395 -3.07 -11.71 4.37
CA ILE A 395 -4.24 -11.80 3.49
C ILE A 395 -4.24 -10.65 2.46
N ASN A 396 -4.14 -9.41 2.92
CA ASN A 396 -4.16 -8.22 2.06
C ASN A 396 -2.94 -8.12 1.14
N SER A 397 -1.74 -8.47 1.62
CA SER A 397 -0.53 -8.46 0.80
C SER A 397 -0.59 -9.50 -0.33
N MET A 398 -1.11 -10.69 -0.04
CA MET A 398 -1.35 -11.73 -1.06
C MET A 398 -2.43 -11.32 -2.06
N TYR A 399 -3.49 -10.64 -1.59
CA TYR A 399 -4.55 -10.11 -2.46
C TYR A 399 -3.96 -9.14 -3.49
N VAL A 400 -3.17 -8.14 -3.08
CA VAL A 400 -2.54 -7.20 -4.03
C VAL A 400 -1.58 -7.91 -4.97
N ALA A 401 -0.66 -8.74 -4.46
CA ALA A 401 0.28 -9.48 -5.31
C ALA A 401 -0.42 -10.32 -6.39
N SER A 402 -1.45 -11.09 -6.02
CA SER A 402 -2.19 -11.93 -6.97
C SER A 402 -2.91 -11.13 -8.07
N ARG A 403 -3.47 -9.95 -7.76
CA ARG A 403 -4.13 -9.07 -8.76
C ARG A 403 -3.12 -8.33 -9.65
N VAL A 404 -1.95 -7.98 -9.12
CA VAL A 404 -0.86 -7.38 -9.92
C VAL A 404 -0.32 -8.40 -10.92
N LEU A 405 -0.07 -9.64 -10.49
CA LEU A 405 0.38 -10.72 -11.37
C LEU A 405 -0.68 -11.08 -12.43
N HIS A 406 -1.97 -11.05 -12.07
CA HIS A 406 -3.07 -11.18 -13.04
C HIS A 406 -3.06 -10.05 -14.06
N THR A 407 -2.86 -8.80 -13.64
CA THR A 407 -2.82 -7.68 -14.57
C THR A 407 -1.59 -7.73 -15.48
N LEU A 408 -0.42 -8.15 -14.99
CA LEU A 408 0.75 -8.47 -15.84
C LEU A 408 0.42 -9.55 -16.88
N ALA A 409 -0.35 -10.58 -16.49
CA ALA A 409 -0.77 -11.64 -17.42
C ALA A 409 -1.74 -11.11 -18.49
N LEU A 410 -2.75 -10.31 -18.10
CA LEU A 410 -3.65 -9.60 -19.04
C LEU A 410 -2.90 -8.67 -20.01
N ARG A 411 -1.70 -8.21 -19.65
CA ARG A 411 -0.85 -7.36 -20.48
C ARG A 411 0.19 -8.12 -21.31
N GLU A 412 0.14 -9.45 -21.31
CA GLU A 412 1.12 -10.36 -21.95
C GLU A 412 2.56 -10.17 -21.48
N GLN A 413 2.73 -9.78 -20.21
CA GLN A 413 4.00 -9.38 -19.62
C GLN A 413 4.57 -10.37 -18.59
N THR A 414 3.94 -11.54 -18.39
CA THR A 414 4.37 -12.57 -17.42
C THR A 414 5.37 -13.60 -17.94
N GLY A 415 5.58 -13.74 -19.26
CA GLY A 415 6.56 -14.70 -19.81
C GLY A 415 6.07 -15.43 -21.07
N PRO A 416 6.34 -16.75 -21.19
CA PRO A 416 5.89 -17.57 -22.32
C PRO A 416 4.36 -17.61 -22.45
N ARG A 417 3.85 -17.63 -23.69
CA ARG A 417 2.40 -17.58 -24.00
C ARG A 417 1.56 -18.62 -23.24
N TRP A 418 2.09 -19.83 -22.99
CA TRP A 418 1.38 -20.88 -22.26
C TRP A 418 1.15 -20.52 -20.78
N LEU A 419 2.15 -19.91 -20.13
CA LEU A 419 2.06 -19.48 -18.73
C LEU A 419 1.17 -18.24 -18.62
N THR A 420 1.37 -17.27 -19.51
CA THR A 420 0.56 -16.06 -19.61
C THR A 420 -0.94 -16.39 -19.74
N ARG A 421 -1.32 -17.25 -20.70
CA ARG A 421 -2.71 -17.70 -20.86
C ARG A 421 -3.26 -18.31 -19.57
N ARG A 422 -2.48 -19.20 -18.94
CA ARG A 422 -2.92 -19.85 -17.70
C ARG A 422 -3.13 -18.85 -16.56
N LEU A 423 -2.33 -17.79 -16.47
CA LEU A 423 -2.45 -16.76 -15.43
C LEU A 423 -3.54 -15.71 -15.71
N GLN A 424 -4.14 -15.66 -16.90
CA GLN A 424 -5.23 -14.74 -17.27
C GLN A 424 -6.61 -15.23 -16.79
N GLU A 425 -6.79 -16.54 -16.65
CA GLU A 425 -8.07 -17.18 -16.29
C GLU A 425 -8.54 -16.82 -14.87
N CYS A 426 -9.75 -16.28 -14.76
CA CYS A 426 -10.46 -16.11 -13.49
C CYS A 426 -11.54 -17.18 -13.33
N HIS A 427 -11.69 -17.70 -12.11
CA HIS A 427 -12.81 -18.56 -11.73
C HIS A 427 -13.65 -17.82 -10.67
N LEU A 428 -14.97 -17.68 -10.89
CA LEU A 428 -15.87 -16.88 -10.03
C LEU A 428 -15.34 -15.44 -9.77
N GLY A 429 -14.70 -14.85 -10.78
CA GLY A 429 -14.08 -13.52 -10.68
C GLY A 429 -12.76 -13.45 -9.92
N VAL A 430 -12.17 -14.59 -9.52
CA VAL A 430 -10.92 -14.68 -8.76
C VAL A 430 -9.81 -15.34 -9.61
N PRO A 431 -8.61 -14.76 -9.70
CA PRO A 431 -7.50 -15.32 -10.49
C PRO A 431 -6.75 -16.42 -9.69
N LEU A 432 -7.40 -17.57 -9.47
CA LEU A 432 -6.89 -18.64 -8.59
C LEU A 432 -5.43 -19.06 -8.87
N ARG A 433 -5.00 -19.07 -10.14
CA ARG A 433 -3.64 -19.48 -10.51
C ARG A 433 -2.58 -18.42 -10.16
N THR A 434 -2.92 -17.13 -10.11
CA THR A 434 -2.00 -16.09 -9.64
C THR A 434 -1.94 -16.04 -8.11
N VAL A 435 -3.04 -16.43 -7.44
CA VAL A 435 -3.06 -16.72 -6.00
C VAL A 435 -2.09 -17.87 -5.69
N PHE A 436 -2.20 -19.02 -6.36
CA PHE A 436 -1.25 -20.13 -6.17
C PHE A 436 0.20 -19.78 -6.52
N ALA A 437 0.45 -19.02 -7.60
CA ALA A 437 1.80 -18.58 -7.95
C ALA A 437 2.41 -17.67 -6.87
N THR A 438 1.61 -16.77 -6.30
CA THR A 438 2.01 -15.93 -5.16
C THR A 438 2.23 -16.77 -3.90
N ALA A 439 1.35 -17.75 -3.61
CA ALA A 439 1.52 -18.68 -2.48
C ALA A 439 2.83 -19.47 -2.58
N GLY A 440 3.21 -19.88 -3.81
CA GLY A 440 4.47 -20.56 -4.07
C GLY A 440 5.69 -19.70 -3.74
N LEU A 441 5.65 -18.40 -4.07
CA LEU A 441 6.71 -17.46 -3.66
C LEU A 441 6.67 -17.19 -2.14
N MET A 442 5.49 -17.17 -1.51
CA MET A 442 5.35 -17.01 -0.06
C MET A 442 5.98 -18.14 0.76
N MET A 443 6.31 -19.29 0.15
CA MET A 443 7.06 -20.38 0.82
C MET A 443 8.46 -19.96 1.28
N ILE A 444 9.02 -18.83 0.81
CA ILE A 444 10.26 -18.26 1.39
C ILE A 444 10.11 -17.94 2.89
N ALA A 445 8.88 -17.82 3.40
CA ALA A 445 8.59 -17.71 4.83
C ALA A 445 9.26 -18.82 5.66
N TYR A 446 9.43 -20.04 5.12
CA TYR A 446 10.08 -21.15 5.83
C TYR A 446 11.55 -20.88 6.19
N MET A 447 12.21 -19.88 5.58
CA MET A 447 13.54 -19.41 6.01
C MET A 447 13.48 -18.65 7.36
N GLY A 448 12.38 -17.93 7.59
CA GLY A 448 12.15 -17.00 8.70
C GLY A 448 12.47 -17.49 10.11
N PRO A 449 12.07 -18.72 10.51
CA PRO A 449 12.23 -19.17 11.89
C PRO A 449 13.63 -19.64 12.29
N THR A 450 14.56 -19.75 11.33
CA THR A 450 15.92 -20.25 11.57
C THR A 450 16.90 -19.09 11.58
N GLY A 451 17.80 -19.01 12.57
CA GLY A 451 18.56 -17.78 12.89
C GLY A 451 19.11 -17.00 11.67
N GLY A 452 20.14 -17.53 11.01
CA GLY A 452 20.74 -16.89 9.84
C GLY A 452 19.78 -16.70 8.66
N PRO A 453 19.05 -17.73 8.19
CA PRO A 453 18.10 -17.57 7.07
C PRO A 453 16.92 -16.62 7.37
N GLY A 454 16.55 -16.45 8.63
CA GLY A 454 15.55 -15.49 9.08
C GLY A 454 16.05 -14.04 9.00
N GLN A 455 17.33 -13.80 9.34
CA GLN A 455 17.99 -12.52 9.06
C GLN A 455 17.98 -12.23 7.54
N ARG A 456 18.25 -13.23 6.68
CA ARG A 456 18.17 -13.07 5.21
C ARG A 456 16.76 -12.70 4.73
N LEU A 457 15.70 -13.23 5.35
CA LEU A 457 14.34 -12.84 5.00
C LEU A 457 14.03 -11.39 5.44
N GLY A 458 14.52 -10.95 6.61
CA GLY A 458 14.41 -9.56 7.06
C GLY A 458 15.18 -8.56 6.18
N GLU A 459 16.37 -8.94 5.72
CA GLU A 459 17.12 -8.21 4.67
C GLU A 459 16.29 -8.11 3.37
N LEU A 460 15.64 -9.20 2.95
CA LEU A 460 14.80 -9.21 1.76
C LEU A 460 13.54 -8.35 1.93
N ALA A 461 12.89 -8.36 3.10
CA ALA A 461 11.77 -7.48 3.44
C ALA A 461 12.17 -5.99 3.43
N THR A 462 13.41 -5.69 3.83
CA THR A 462 13.99 -4.35 3.74
C THR A 462 14.15 -3.92 2.27
N ASN A 463 14.68 -4.78 1.40
CA ASN A 463 14.70 -4.54 -0.05
C ASN A 463 13.30 -4.35 -0.65
N CYS A 464 12.29 -5.05 -0.13
CA CYS A 464 10.90 -4.89 -0.58
C CYS A 464 10.30 -3.54 -0.14
N THR A 465 10.72 -3.01 1.01
CA THR A 465 10.35 -1.65 1.44
C THR A 465 10.93 -0.58 0.49
N VAL A 466 12.20 -0.75 0.06
CA VAL A 466 12.82 0.12 -0.96
C VAL A 466 12.15 -0.05 -2.32
N SER A 467 11.75 -1.27 -2.67
CA SER A 467 10.97 -1.56 -3.87
C SER A 467 9.64 -0.80 -3.88
N CYS A 468 8.94 -0.72 -2.75
CA CYS A 468 7.77 0.14 -2.59
C CYS A 468 8.09 1.63 -2.75
N LEU A 469 9.22 2.14 -2.24
CA LEU A 469 9.65 3.54 -2.46
C LEU A 469 9.94 3.84 -3.94
N ILE A 470 10.50 2.90 -4.70
CA ILE A 470 10.70 3.03 -6.16
C ILE A 470 9.34 3.13 -6.85
N VAL A 471 8.36 2.33 -6.44
CA VAL A 471 6.99 2.39 -6.96
C VAL A 471 6.31 3.71 -6.58
N TYR A 472 6.48 4.22 -5.37
CA TYR A 472 5.95 5.52 -4.93
C TYR A 472 6.60 6.69 -5.69
N THR A 473 7.90 6.61 -5.95
CA THR A 473 8.64 7.51 -6.86
C THR A 473 8.01 7.50 -8.26
N ALA A 474 7.74 6.32 -8.81
CA ALA A 474 7.10 6.17 -10.11
C ALA A 474 5.66 6.75 -10.12
N ILE A 475 4.87 6.56 -9.05
CA ILE A 475 3.52 7.15 -8.91
C ILE A 475 3.58 8.68 -8.94
N CYS A 476 4.47 9.30 -8.15
CA CYS A 476 4.60 10.76 -8.12
C CYS A 476 5.12 11.33 -9.45
N GLY A 477 6.12 10.71 -10.07
CA GLY A 477 6.61 11.11 -11.39
C GLY A 477 5.56 10.95 -12.49
N THR A 478 4.73 9.90 -12.40
CA THR A 478 3.58 9.67 -13.27
C THR A 478 2.52 10.74 -13.08
N TYR A 479 2.21 11.15 -11.84
CA TYR A 479 1.25 12.22 -11.57
C TYR A 479 1.71 13.57 -12.17
N LEU A 480 2.99 13.90 -12.07
CA LEU A 480 3.53 15.12 -12.71
C LEU A 480 3.44 15.06 -14.25
N CYS A 481 3.60 13.87 -14.85
CA CYS A 481 3.38 13.67 -16.29
C CYS A 481 1.90 13.77 -16.66
N PHE A 482 1.02 13.12 -15.90
CA PHE A 482 -0.44 13.18 -16.04
C PHE A 482 -0.96 14.61 -15.92
N TYR A 483 -0.48 15.39 -14.94
CA TYR A 483 -0.81 16.80 -14.76
C TYR A 483 -0.48 17.63 -16.00
N ARG A 484 0.73 17.44 -16.57
CA ARG A 484 1.15 18.08 -17.83
C ARG A 484 0.33 17.60 -19.03
N THR A 485 -0.13 16.35 -19.05
CA THR A 485 -0.99 15.81 -20.12
C THR A 485 -2.39 16.41 -20.06
N LEU A 486 -2.99 16.56 -18.86
CA LEU A 486 -4.25 17.28 -18.67
C LEU A 486 -4.13 18.73 -19.15
N ASP A 487 -3.05 19.42 -18.76
CA ASP A 487 -2.80 20.81 -19.13
C ASP A 487 -2.66 20.99 -20.66
N LYS A 488 -1.92 20.10 -21.32
CA LYS A 488 -1.82 20.07 -22.78
C LYS A 488 -3.15 19.75 -23.47
N ALA A 489 -3.95 18.83 -22.91
CA ALA A 489 -5.26 18.48 -23.45
C ALA A 489 -6.22 19.69 -23.45
N LYS A 490 -6.13 20.60 -22.46
CA LYS A 490 -6.87 21.87 -22.49
C LYS A 490 -6.46 22.76 -23.68
N THR A 491 -5.16 22.91 -23.90
CA THR A 491 -4.61 23.87 -24.90
C THR A 491 -4.77 23.42 -26.35
N LEU A 492 -4.98 22.13 -26.61
CA LEU A 492 -5.03 21.56 -27.97
C LEU A 492 -6.41 21.62 -28.67
N GLY A 493 -7.39 22.32 -28.09
CA GLY A 493 -8.49 22.98 -28.82
C GLY A 493 -9.61 22.13 -29.44
N ASN A 494 -9.39 20.84 -29.76
CA ASN A 494 -10.35 20.03 -30.52
C ASN A 494 -11.31 19.17 -29.70
N THR A 495 -11.20 19.13 -28.37
CA THR A 495 -12.28 18.62 -27.51
C THR A 495 -13.39 19.65 -27.43
N SER A 496 -14.65 19.24 -27.63
CA SER A 496 -15.83 20.10 -27.45
C SER A 496 -15.80 20.79 -26.08
N GLN A 497 -16.44 21.96 -25.92
CA GLN A 497 -16.46 22.68 -24.64
C GLN A 497 -16.98 21.83 -23.46
N ALA A 498 -17.86 20.87 -23.75
CA ALA A 498 -18.33 19.88 -22.77
C ALA A 498 -17.19 18.96 -22.29
N GLN A 499 -16.30 18.54 -23.18
CA GLN A 499 -15.23 17.58 -22.95
C GLN A 499 -13.92 18.23 -22.46
N SER A 500 -13.62 19.48 -22.85
CA SER A 500 -12.49 20.23 -22.28
C SER A 500 -12.73 20.57 -20.80
N GLY A 501 -13.97 20.91 -20.43
CA GLY A 501 -14.40 21.11 -19.04
C GLY A 501 -14.25 19.87 -18.15
N CYS A 502 -14.23 18.64 -18.72
CA CYS A 502 -13.98 17.41 -17.97
C CYS A 502 -12.53 17.30 -17.44
N TYR A 503 -11.57 17.90 -18.13
CA TYR A 503 -10.14 17.84 -17.79
C TYR A 503 -9.67 19.03 -16.95
N GLU A 504 -10.55 20.02 -16.72
CA GLU A 504 -10.24 21.18 -15.93
C GLU A 504 -10.37 20.93 -14.42
N ARG A 505 -9.21 20.93 -13.74
CA ARG A 505 -9.11 20.68 -12.28
C ARG A 505 -9.89 21.66 -11.41
N ASP A 506 -10.21 22.83 -11.93
CA ASP A 506 -10.94 23.91 -11.24
C ASP A 506 -12.45 23.90 -11.53
N HIS A 507 -12.88 23.11 -12.52
CA HIS A 507 -14.27 23.00 -12.89
C HIS A 507 -15.07 22.31 -11.79
N PRO A 508 -16.29 22.78 -11.44
CA PRO A 508 -17.08 22.20 -10.35
C PRO A 508 -17.39 20.71 -10.50
N ARG A 509 -17.30 20.17 -11.72
CA ARG A 509 -17.63 18.78 -12.06
C ARG A 509 -16.38 17.88 -12.17
N TYR A 510 -15.18 18.39 -11.84
CA TYR A 510 -13.95 17.59 -11.75
C TYR A 510 -14.01 16.60 -10.56
N PRO A 511 -13.96 15.27 -10.79
CA PRO A 511 -14.21 14.24 -9.77
C PRO A 511 -13.49 14.42 -8.44
N TYR A 512 -12.18 14.67 -8.48
CA TYR A 512 -11.39 14.81 -7.26
C TYR A 512 -10.16 15.72 -7.44
N LYS A 513 -10.28 16.97 -7.02
CA LYS A 513 -9.13 17.86 -6.81
C LYS A 513 -8.60 17.72 -5.39
N SER A 514 -7.38 17.24 -5.19
CA SER A 514 -6.66 17.44 -3.92
C SER A 514 -5.93 18.79 -3.92
N HIS A 515 -5.74 19.37 -2.73
CA HIS A 515 -5.08 20.67 -2.57
C HIS A 515 -3.56 20.55 -2.71
N GLY A 516 -2.92 21.53 -3.35
CA GLY A 516 -1.45 21.63 -3.47
C GLY A 516 -0.79 20.58 -4.37
N GLN A 517 -1.50 19.99 -5.33
CA GLN A 517 -1.09 18.71 -5.93
C GLN A 517 0.22 18.68 -6.73
N TRP A 518 0.58 19.70 -7.51
CA TRP A 518 1.87 19.69 -8.20
C TRP A 518 3.03 19.74 -7.18
N LEU A 519 2.86 20.52 -6.12
CA LEU A 519 3.82 20.63 -5.01
C LEU A 519 3.86 19.33 -4.18
N LYS A 520 2.73 18.68 -3.92
CA LYS A 520 2.66 17.35 -3.30
C LYS A 520 3.35 16.28 -4.15
N GLY A 521 3.11 16.27 -5.46
CA GLY A 521 3.76 15.35 -6.39
C GLY A 521 5.27 15.55 -6.39
N ALA A 522 5.75 16.80 -6.42
CA ALA A 522 7.17 17.12 -6.34
C ALA A 522 7.79 16.76 -4.97
N TYR A 523 7.12 17.10 -3.87
CA TYR A 523 7.54 16.78 -2.51
C TYR A 523 7.61 15.27 -2.26
N GLY A 524 6.59 14.52 -2.67
CA GLY A 524 6.56 13.06 -2.58
C GLY A 524 7.67 12.41 -3.42
N LEU A 525 7.85 12.88 -4.66
CA LEU A 525 8.93 12.41 -5.54
C LEU A 525 10.31 12.65 -4.93
N PHE A 526 10.60 13.89 -4.52
CA PHE A 526 11.89 14.27 -3.94
C PHE A 526 12.17 13.54 -2.63
N SER A 527 11.17 13.43 -1.75
CA SER A 527 11.30 12.70 -0.48
C SER A 527 11.57 11.22 -0.72
N CYS A 528 10.84 10.56 -1.61
CA CYS A 528 11.08 9.15 -1.93
C CYS A 528 12.48 8.92 -2.54
N LEU A 529 12.95 9.83 -3.40
CA LEU A 529 14.31 9.76 -3.97
C LEU A 529 15.41 9.89 -2.89
N ILE A 530 15.29 10.85 -1.96
CA ILE A 530 16.25 10.96 -0.84
C ILE A 530 16.19 9.71 0.04
N LEU A 531 14.99 9.21 0.35
CA LEU A 531 14.83 8.01 1.16
C LEU A 531 15.47 6.78 0.50
N ILE A 532 15.34 6.60 -0.82
CA ILE A 532 16.06 5.54 -1.56
C ILE A 532 17.58 5.72 -1.45
N ILE A 533 18.10 6.93 -1.69
CA ILE A 533 19.55 7.21 -1.69
C ILE A 533 20.17 6.93 -0.31
N PHE A 534 19.52 7.36 0.77
CA PHE A 534 20.05 7.25 2.13
C PHE A 534 19.46 6.09 2.94
N ASN A 535 18.74 5.13 2.31
CA ASN A 535 18.20 3.97 3.02
C ASN A 535 19.29 3.10 3.68
N GLY A 536 20.42 2.93 2.98
CA GLY A 536 21.51 2.04 3.41
C GLY A 536 22.53 2.68 4.36
N VAL A 537 22.26 3.84 4.97
CA VAL A 537 23.23 4.57 5.83
C VAL A 537 23.85 3.69 6.91
N GLY A 538 23.10 2.76 7.52
CA GLY A 538 23.64 1.82 8.51
C GLY A 538 24.82 0.99 8.00
N ALA A 539 24.73 0.47 6.75
CA ALA A 539 25.75 -0.37 6.14
C ALA A 539 27.10 0.33 5.94
N PHE A 540 27.08 1.66 5.80
CA PHE A 540 28.29 2.50 5.68
C PHE A 540 28.91 2.86 7.05
N LEU A 541 28.18 2.71 8.14
CA LEU A 541 28.63 3.06 9.50
C LEU A 541 29.18 1.84 10.27
N GLU A 542 28.83 0.63 9.85
CA GLU A 542 29.38 -0.62 10.39
C GLU A 542 30.84 -0.84 9.98
N THR A 543 31.62 -1.42 10.89
CA THR A 543 33.03 -1.79 10.64
C THR A 543 33.24 -3.28 10.90
N PRO A 544 33.70 -4.08 9.90
CA PRO A 544 33.90 -3.72 8.49
C PRO A 544 32.57 -3.40 7.76
N PHE A 545 32.68 -2.76 6.59
CA PHE A 545 31.54 -2.37 5.74
C PHE A 545 30.59 -3.53 5.47
N ASN A 546 29.30 -3.36 5.80
CA ASN A 546 28.32 -4.44 5.70
C ASN A 546 27.74 -4.54 4.27
N VAL A 547 28.41 -5.32 3.43
CA VAL A 547 27.99 -5.62 2.05
C VAL A 547 26.56 -6.20 1.98
N ARG A 548 26.11 -6.95 2.99
CA ARG A 548 24.78 -7.58 3.02
C ARG A 548 23.68 -6.53 3.19
N HIS A 549 23.80 -5.66 4.19
CA HIS A 549 22.86 -4.56 4.39
C HIS A 549 22.92 -3.54 3.25
N PHE A 550 24.08 -3.29 2.64
CA PHE A 550 24.19 -2.47 1.44
C PHE A 550 23.40 -3.09 0.26
N LEU A 551 23.63 -4.37 -0.06
CA LEU A 551 22.89 -5.04 -1.14
C LEU A 551 21.38 -5.07 -0.85
N ALA A 552 20.98 -5.39 0.37
CA ALA A 552 19.57 -5.36 0.79
C ALA A 552 18.94 -3.96 0.67
N ALA A 553 19.68 -2.89 0.92
CA ALA A 553 19.18 -1.52 0.81
C ALA A 553 19.11 -1.00 -0.64
N TYR A 554 19.95 -1.50 -1.56
CA TYR A 554 20.11 -0.87 -2.88
C TYR A 554 19.77 -1.75 -4.09
N ILE A 555 19.72 -3.09 -3.98
CA ILE A 555 19.58 -3.99 -5.14
C ILE A 555 18.27 -3.78 -5.94
N GLY A 556 17.20 -3.31 -5.32
CA GLY A 556 15.96 -2.95 -6.00
C GLY A 556 16.14 -1.88 -7.09
N VAL A 557 17.08 -0.94 -6.94
CA VAL A 557 17.32 0.15 -7.90
C VAL A 557 17.89 -0.35 -9.24
N PRO A 558 19.03 -1.06 -9.32
CA PRO A 558 19.51 -1.61 -10.58
C PRO A 558 18.55 -2.65 -11.15
N VAL A 559 17.87 -3.47 -10.32
CA VAL A 559 16.85 -4.43 -10.80
C VAL A 559 15.71 -3.70 -11.53
N PHE A 560 15.22 -2.58 -11.00
CA PHE A 560 14.21 -1.75 -11.67
C PHE A 560 14.68 -1.27 -13.04
N PHE A 561 15.89 -0.69 -13.14
CA PHE A 561 16.43 -0.23 -14.42
C PHE A 561 16.70 -1.38 -15.40
N LEU A 562 17.19 -2.52 -14.93
CA LEU A 562 17.39 -3.73 -15.74
C LEU A 562 16.07 -4.28 -16.30
N LEU A 563 14.96 -4.18 -15.56
CA LEU A 563 13.63 -4.56 -16.06
C LEU A 563 13.14 -3.59 -17.15
N VAL A 564 13.37 -2.27 -17.00
CA VAL A 564 13.04 -1.28 -18.05
C VAL A 564 13.88 -1.52 -19.32
N ILE A 565 15.19 -1.69 -19.16
CA ILE A 565 16.14 -1.96 -20.25
C ILE A 565 15.80 -3.29 -20.93
N GLY A 566 15.56 -4.36 -20.16
CA GLY A 566 15.17 -5.67 -20.68
C GLY A 566 13.85 -5.64 -21.46
N TYR A 567 12.88 -4.82 -21.03
CA TYR A 567 11.66 -4.58 -21.80
C TYR A 567 11.94 -3.88 -23.14
N LYS A 568 12.75 -2.81 -23.13
CA LYS A 568 13.15 -2.09 -24.36
C LYS A 568 13.90 -3.00 -25.32
N PHE A 569 14.84 -3.80 -24.80
CA PHE A 569 15.61 -4.78 -25.56
C PHE A 569 14.72 -5.86 -26.19
N LYS A 570 13.81 -6.46 -25.41
CA LYS A 570 12.84 -7.46 -25.92
C LYS A 570 11.95 -6.90 -27.04
N LYS A 571 11.63 -5.60 -27.00
CA LYS A 571 10.72 -4.96 -27.97
C LYS A 571 11.42 -4.43 -29.23
N HIS A 572 12.60 -3.81 -29.09
CA HIS A 572 13.28 -3.09 -30.19
C HIS A 572 14.65 -3.68 -30.55
N GLY A 573 15.11 -4.71 -29.85
CA GLY A 573 16.48 -5.23 -29.99
C GLY A 573 17.53 -4.16 -29.69
N PHE A 574 18.65 -4.24 -30.41
CA PHE A 574 19.78 -3.29 -30.34
C PHE A 574 19.53 -1.96 -31.08
N HIS A 575 18.32 -1.68 -31.57
CA HIS A 575 18.01 -0.40 -32.24
C HIS A 575 17.80 0.73 -31.24
N PHE A 576 18.89 1.20 -30.62
CA PHE A 576 18.88 2.25 -29.59
C PHE A 576 18.20 3.57 -30.02
N SER A 577 18.20 3.89 -31.32
CA SER A 577 17.47 5.05 -31.87
C SER A 577 15.95 4.99 -31.64
N ARG A 578 15.39 3.80 -31.38
CA ARG A 578 13.96 3.59 -31.09
C ARG A 578 13.64 3.55 -29.59
N TRP A 579 14.63 3.70 -28.70
CA TRP A 579 14.46 3.57 -27.24
C TRP A 579 13.82 4.80 -26.55
N GLY A 580 13.10 5.64 -27.29
CA GLY A 580 12.34 6.77 -26.73
C GLY A 580 11.21 6.36 -25.78
N PRO A 581 10.64 7.31 -25.00
CA PRO A 581 9.55 7.04 -24.07
C PRO A 581 8.24 6.68 -24.80
N GLU A 582 7.76 5.46 -24.61
CA GLU A 582 6.56 4.88 -25.21
C GLU A 582 5.31 5.15 -24.35
N ARG A 583 5.08 6.39 -23.98
CA ARG A 583 3.83 6.82 -23.34
C ARG A 583 2.74 7.03 -24.38
N SER A 584 1.53 6.56 -24.10
CA SER A 584 0.37 6.87 -24.93
C SER A 584 -0.19 8.26 -24.64
N ASN A 585 0.03 8.79 -23.42
CA ASN A 585 -0.66 9.98 -22.89
C ASN A 585 -2.19 9.93 -23.02
N ASP A 586 -2.72 8.71 -23.10
CA ASP A 586 -4.11 8.44 -23.39
C ASP A 586 -5.00 8.75 -22.17
N LEU A 587 -6.04 9.55 -22.41
CA LEU A 587 -7.07 9.96 -21.45
C LEU A 587 -8.41 9.23 -21.66
N GLN A 588 -8.50 8.25 -22.56
CA GLN A 588 -9.69 7.42 -22.75
C GLN A 588 -10.03 6.64 -21.47
N ASN A 589 -11.33 6.48 -21.20
CA ASN A 589 -11.89 5.90 -19.96
C ASN A 589 -11.72 6.77 -18.70
N THR A 590 -11.57 8.10 -18.83
CA THR A 590 -11.85 8.99 -17.70
C THR A 590 -13.35 9.01 -17.38
N VAL A 591 -13.72 8.85 -16.11
CA VAL A 591 -15.11 8.89 -15.64
C VAL A 591 -15.75 10.21 -16.08
N GLN A 592 -16.78 10.14 -16.91
CA GLN A 592 -17.53 11.32 -17.30
C GLN A 592 -18.28 11.87 -16.09
N VAL A 593 -17.96 13.13 -15.76
CA VAL A 593 -18.79 14.13 -15.06
C VAL A 593 -20.10 13.57 -14.49
N THR A 594 -20.05 13.08 -13.25
CA THR A 594 -21.27 12.69 -12.52
C THR A 594 -22.11 13.93 -12.22
N SER A 595 -23.42 13.89 -12.49
CA SER A 595 -24.36 15.00 -12.29
C SER A 595 -24.60 15.42 -10.83
N LYS A 596 -24.04 14.68 -9.86
CA LYS A 596 -24.21 14.91 -8.43
C LYS A 596 -23.14 15.87 -7.89
N THR A 597 -23.57 16.79 -7.03
CA THR A 597 -22.68 17.77 -6.38
C THR A 597 -21.61 17.10 -5.52
N ARG A 598 -20.42 17.70 -5.50
CA ARG A 598 -19.21 17.19 -4.84
C ARG A 598 -19.43 17.01 -3.33
N LYS A 599 -19.44 15.77 -2.84
CA LYS A 599 -19.63 15.49 -1.40
C LYS A 599 -18.41 15.93 -0.59
N GLY A 600 -18.67 16.42 0.62
CA GLY A 600 -17.64 16.80 1.60
C GLY A 600 -16.97 18.16 1.36
N ARG A 601 -17.52 19.03 0.50
CA ARG A 601 -17.18 20.47 0.57
C ARG A 601 -17.81 21.02 1.86
N LEU A 602 -17.04 21.80 2.61
CA LEU A 602 -17.58 22.59 3.71
C LEU A 602 -18.07 23.89 3.09
N GLU A 603 -19.38 24.02 2.95
CA GLU A 603 -20.04 25.25 2.58
C GLU A 603 -20.77 25.70 3.85
N PHE A 604 -20.33 26.82 4.40
CA PHE A 604 -20.96 27.43 5.56
C PHE A 604 -22.23 28.15 5.07
N PRO A 605 -23.41 27.94 5.71
CA PRO A 605 -24.62 28.69 5.36
C PRO A 605 -24.49 30.19 5.60
N ASP A 606 -23.74 30.61 6.64
CA ASP A 606 -23.55 32.02 7.01
C ASP A 606 -22.07 32.45 6.91
N ASP A 607 -21.81 33.75 6.89
CA ASP A 607 -20.48 34.30 7.19
C ASP A 607 -20.27 34.45 8.71
N GLY A 608 -19.14 33.95 9.23
CA GLY A 608 -18.73 34.09 10.63
C GLY A 608 -18.90 32.84 11.51
N PHE A 609 -18.77 32.99 12.83
CA PHE A 609 -18.88 31.90 13.81
C PHE A 609 -20.33 31.74 14.33
N THR A 610 -21.25 31.28 13.47
CA THR A 610 -22.63 30.97 13.87
C THR A 610 -22.77 29.54 14.42
N ALA A 611 -23.83 29.28 15.18
CA ALA A 611 -24.13 27.93 15.68
C ALA A 611 -24.49 26.94 14.56
N GLU A 612 -25.05 27.43 13.45
CA GLU A 612 -25.29 26.65 12.22
C GLU A 612 -23.98 26.30 11.52
N ASN A 613 -23.03 27.24 11.45
CA ASN A 613 -21.68 26.98 10.95
C ASN A 613 -20.95 25.95 11.84
N GLY A 614 -21.09 26.06 13.17
CA GLY A 614 -20.58 25.06 14.11
C GLY A 614 -21.19 23.66 13.89
N LYS A 615 -22.52 23.56 13.76
CA LYS A 615 -23.21 22.29 13.43
C LYS A 615 -22.80 21.75 12.06
N THR A 616 -22.61 22.63 11.07
CA THR A 616 -22.18 22.25 9.71
C THR A 616 -20.74 21.76 9.70
N PHE A 617 -19.86 22.39 10.47
CA PHE A 617 -18.49 21.92 10.70
C PHE A 617 -18.44 20.57 11.43
N VAL A 618 -19.24 20.38 12.49
CA VAL A 618 -19.36 19.09 13.19
C VAL A 618 -19.97 18.02 12.29
N LYS A 619 -20.99 18.34 11.49
CA LYS A 619 -21.61 17.41 10.52
C LYS A 619 -20.65 17.07 9.37
N TRP A 620 -19.82 18.03 8.95
CA TRP A 620 -18.73 17.81 8.01
C TRP A 620 -17.69 16.86 8.62
N ILE A 621 -17.15 17.16 9.81
CA ILE A 621 -16.25 16.26 10.56
C ILE A 621 -16.88 14.86 10.70
N TRP A 622 -18.15 14.76 11.10
CA TRP A 622 -18.87 13.49 11.24
C TRP A 622 -18.97 12.71 9.93
N THR A 623 -19.21 13.40 8.81
CA THR A 623 -19.23 12.81 7.45
C THR A 623 -17.83 12.36 6.99
N TRP A 624 -16.76 12.93 7.55
CA TRP A 624 -15.38 12.47 7.37
C TRP A 624 -14.97 11.35 8.35
N MET A 625 -15.53 11.33 9.57
CA MET A 625 -15.27 10.30 10.57
C MET A 625 -15.99 8.98 10.28
N LYS A 626 -17.19 9.02 9.68
CA LYS A 626 -17.95 7.85 9.21
C LYS A 626 -17.38 7.28 7.91
#